data_AF-A0A4R3AKD9-F1
#
_entry.id   AF-A0A4R3AKD9-F1
#
_cell.length_a   1.000
_cell.length_b   1.000
_cell.length_c   1.000
_cell.angle_alpha   90.00
_cell.angle_beta   90.00
_cell.angle_gamma   90.00
#
_symmetry.space_group_name_H-M   'P 1'
#
loop_
_entity.id
_entity.type
_entity.pdbx_description
1 polymer ?
#
loop_
_entity_poly.entity_id
_entity_poly.type
_entity_poly.pdbx_seq_one_letter_code
_entity_poly.pdbx_strand_id
1 'polypeptide(L)'
;MKHQFTLPEFPNSNFEMQTSFWTGKSKLFKDEIPVQQSTEKGKPFLIPDSKGQFINAYPKASFPEIVPALEIDSIKYNIVEKLPWHHIALSLLPMLLVFTGGGIGGGIGAVASLYNMQLLRDNRPGIGKYLKVIGVTCAASALYFALAMMIKGGIS
;
A
#
# COMPACT_ATOMS: atom_id res chain seq x y z
N MET A 1 0.39 -0.54 7.85
CA MET A 1 1.36 0.55 8.05
C MET A 1 0.67 1.72 8.70
N LYS A 2 1.37 2.46 9.55
CA LYS A 2 0.87 3.66 10.24
C LYS A 2 1.52 4.89 9.60
N HIS A 3 0.72 5.89 9.25
CA HIS A 3 1.20 7.15 8.67
C HIS A 3 0.57 8.30 9.43
N GLN A 4 1.42 9.13 10.03
CA GLN A 4 0.98 10.35 10.71
C GLN A 4 1.05 11.53 9.75
N PHE A 5 0.05 12.40 9.82
CA PHE A 5 -0.07 13.59 8.97
C PHE A 5 -0.98 14.64 9.62
N THR A 6 -0.92 15.85 9.09
CA THR A 6 -1.79 16.97 9.48
C THR A 6 -2.68 17.35 8.31
N LEU A 7 -3.86 17.88 8.59
CA LEU A 7 -4.79 18.39 7.56
C LEU A 7 -4.97 19.90 7.74
N PRO A 8 -4.92 20.71 6.67
CA PRO A 8 -5.13 22.16 6.76
C PRO A 8 -6.47 22.55 7.40
N GLU A 9 -7.52 21.75 7.19
CA GLU A 9 -8.85 21.95 7.77
C GLU A 9 -8.88 21.73 9.30
N PHE A 10 -7.84 21.09 9.83
CA PHE A 10 -7.71 20.72 11.24
C PHE A 10 -6.31 21.06 11.77
N PRO A 11 -5.95 22.35 11.84
CA PRO A 11 -4.57 22.79 12.11
C PRO A 11 -4.05 22.38 13.50
N ASN A 12 -4.94 22.05 14.43
CA ASN A 12 -4.62 21.67 15.81
C ASN A 12 -4.77 20.18 16.09
N SER A 13 -4.98 19.35 15.06
CA SER A 13 -5.15 17.90 15.23
C SER A 13 -4.12 17.12 14.45
N ASN A 14 -3.70 16.00 15.03
CA ASN A 14 -2.86 15.01 14.38
C ASN A 14 -3.70 13.85 13.89
N PHE A 15 -3.43 13.40 12.67
CA PHE A 15 -4.11 12.25 12.08
C PHE A 15 -3.16 11.08 11.94
N GLU A 16 -3.67 9.87 12.14
CA GLU A 16 -2.98 8.63 11.84
C GLU A 16 -3.83 7.78 10.90
N MET A 17 -3.29 7.43 9.74
CA MET A 17 -3.87 6.45 8.83
C MET A 17 -3.20 5.10 9.03
N GLN A 18 -3.99 4.08 9.33
CA GLN A 18 -3.55 2.70 9.37
C GLN A 18 -4.11 1.92 8.18
N THR A 19 -3.24 1.50 7.25
CA THR A 19 -3.65 0.74 6.07
C THR A 19 -3.15 -0.70 6.14
N SER A 20 -4.04 -1.65 5.87
CA SER A 20 -3.71 -3.06 5.68
C SER A 20 -3.41 -3.32 4.21
N PHE A 21 -2.19 -3.77 3.91
CA PHE A 21 -1.78 -4.07 2.52
C PHE A 21 -2.50 -5.30 1.94
N TRP A 22 -2.88 -6.26 2.78
CA TRP A 22 -3.53 -7.49 2.31
C TRP A 22 -5.01 -7.29 2.02
N THR A 23 -5.70 -6.49 2.84
CA THR A 23 -7.15 -6.27 2.70
C THR A 23 -7.51 -4.95 2.03
N GLY A 24 -6.54 -4.04 1.84
CA GLY A 24 -6.76 -2.67 1.36
C GLY A 24 -7.55 -1.78 2.33
N LYS A 25 -7.98 -2.31 3.48
CA LYS A 25 -8.75 -1.57 4.47
C LYS A 25 -7.88 -0.53 5.16
N SER A 26 -8.43 0.66 5.31
CA SER A 26 -7.83 1.75 6.07
C SER A 26 -8.65 2.06 7.33
N LYS A 27 -7.97 2.47 8.39
CA LYS A 27 -8.55 3.07 9.59
C LYS A 27 -7.94 4.44 9.77
N LEU A 28 -8.75 5.43 10.10
CA LEU A 28 -8.30 6.78 10.39
C LEU A 28 -8.44 7.04 11.89
N PHE A 29 -7.46 7.69 12.47
CA PHE A 29 -7.48 8.18 13.86
C PHE A 29 -7.23 9.69 13.83
N LYS A 30 -7.93 10.42 14.70
CA LYS A 30 -7.73 11.85 14.96
C LYS A 30 -7.39 11.98 16.43
N ASP A 31 -6.21 12.51 16.75
CA ASP A 31 -5.74 12.68 18.12
C ASP A 31 -5.85 11.36 18.93
N GLU A 32 -5.39 10.25 18.31
CA GLU A 32 -5.44 8.88 18.83
C GLU A 32 -6.85 8.24 18.94
N ILE A 33 -7.91 9.00 18.67
CA ILE A 33 -9.29 8.52 18.71
C ILE A 33 -9.68 7.98 17.33
N PRO A 34 -10.20 6.74 17.22
CA PRO A 34 -10.63 6.19 15.93
C PRO A 34 -11.79 6.99 15.34
N VAL A 35 -11.63 7.40 14.08
CA VAL A 35 -12.67 8.08 13.32
C VAL A 35 -13.64 7.06 12.74
N GLN A 36 -14.93 7.30 12.90
CA GLN A 36 -15.96 6.41 12.38
C GLN A 36 -16.00 6.48 10.85
N GLN A 37 -16.19 5.33 10.22
CA GLN A 37 -16.40 5.23 8.77
C GLN A 37 -17.88 5.01 8.49
N SER A 38 -18.44 5.79 7.56
CA SER A 38 -19.82 5.64 7.10
C SER A 38 -19.99 4.38 6.25
N THR A 39 -21.20 3.84 6.23
CA THR A 39 -21.61 2.72 5.36
C THR A 39 -22.07 3.18 3.97
N GLU A 40 -22.16 4.49 3.75
CA GLU A 40 -22.56 5.08 2.48
C GLU A 40 -21.56 4.82 1.34
N LYS A 41 -21.98 5.12 0.11
CA LYS A 41 -21.16 4.94 -1.09
C LYS A 41 -19.84 5.72 -0.95
N GLY A 42 -18.72 5.04 -1.18
CA GLY A 42 -17.38 5.61 -1.00
C GLY A 42 -16.84 5.54 0.42
N LYS A 43 -17.65 5.10 1.40
CA LYS A 43 -17.27 4.86 2.80
C LYS A 43 -16.41 5.99 3.39
N PRO A 44 -16.90 7.24 3.39
CA PRO A 44 -16.15 8.37 3.93
C PRO A 44 -15.89 8.17 5.43
N PHE A 45 -14.73 8.65 5.89
CA PHE A 45 -14.49 8.88 7.31
C PHE A 45 -15.22 10.14 7.74
N LEU A 46 -15.92 10.06 8.87
CA LEU A 46 -16.71 11.15 9.44
C LEU A 46 -15.85 11.87 10.47
N ILE A 47 -15.12 12.89 10.05
CA ILE A 47 -14.20 13.62 10.93
C ILE A 47 -14.96 14.74 11.65
N PRO A 48 -15.02 14.75 13.00
CA PRO A 48 -15.69 15.83 13.72
C PRO A 48 -14.87 17.13 13.65
N ASP A 49 -15.54 18.23 13.29
CA ASP A 49 -15.00 19.59 13.31
C ASP A 49 -15.07 20.22 14.71
N SER A 50 -14.58 21.45 14.85
CA SER A 50 -14.60 22.19 16.12
C SER A 50 -16.01 22.62 16.56
N LYS A 51 -17.01 22.52 15.69
CA LYS A 51 -18.41 22.89 15.92
C LYS A 51 -19.31 21.66 16.15
N GLY A 52 -18.75 20.45 16.14
CA GLY A 52 -19.49 19.20 16.28
C GLY A 52 -20.16 18.71 15.00
N GLN A 53 -19.89 19.32 13.84
CA GLN A 53 -20.31 18.83 12.53
C GLN A 53 -19.32 17.79 11.99
N PHE A 54 -19.79 16.90 11.11
CA PHE A 54 -18.94 15.90 10.48
C PHE A 54 -18.52 16.34 9.09
N ILE A 55 -17.22 16.27 8.82
CA ILE A 55 -16.64 16.44 7.49
C ILE A 55 -16.40 15.06 6.89
N ASN A 56 -16.84 14.88 5.64
CA ASN A 56 -16.67 13.66 4.88
C ASN A 56 -15.29 13.61 4.25
N ALA A 57 -14.45 12.68 4.69
CA ALA A 57 -13.14 12.41 4.09
C ALA A 57 -13.16 11.06 3.36
N TYR A 58 -13.14 11.09 2.02
CA TYR A 58 -13.22 9.89 1.20
C TYR A 58 -11.83 9.26 1.00
N PRO A 59 -11.64 7.96 1.34
CA PRO A 59 -10.43 7.25 0.97
C PRO A 59 -10.42 6.97 -0.54
N LYS A 60 -9.52 7.61 -1.28
CA LYS A 60 -9.35 7.42 -2.72
C LYS A 60 -8.06 6.66 -3.00
N ALA A 61 -8.17 5.60 -3.81
CA ALA A 61 -7.00 4.90 -4.33
C ALA A 61 -6.09 5.88 -5.07
N SER A 62 -4.78 5.75 -4.87
CA SER A 62 -3.81 6.65 -5.48
C SER A 62 -2.70 5.88 -6.16
N PHE A 63 -3.01 5.19 -7.26
CA PHE A 63 -2.01 4.38 -7.98
C PHE A 63 -0.75 5.19 -8.34
N PRO A 64 0.48 4.64 -8.14
CA PRO A 64 0.82 3.30 -7.67
C PRO A 64 0.87 3.14 -6.13
N GLU A 65 0.46 4.16 -5.39
CA GLU A 65 0.45 4.15 -3.93
C GLU A 65 -0.63 3.21 -3.39
N ILE A 66 -0.22 2.40 -2.41
CA ILE A 66 -1.11 1.44 -1.73
C ILE A 66 -1.86 2.13 -0.57
N VAL A 67 -1.27 3.20 -0.03
CA VAL A 67 -1.93 4.05 0.96
C VAL A 67 -2.90 4.98 0.22
N PRO A 68 -4.19 4.98 0.56
CA PRO A 68 -5.16 5.86 -0.08
C PRO A 68 -4.86 7.33 0.26
N ALA A 69 -5.18 8.23 -0.66
CA ALA A 69 -5.30 9.64 -0.34
C ALA A 69 -6.65 9.90 0.34
N LEU A 70 -6.74 10.99 1.10
CA LEU A 70 -8.01 11.51 1.59
C LEU A 70 -8.52 12.60 0.66
N GLU A 71 -9.77 12.53 0.26
CA GLU A 71 -10.45 13.58 -0.48
C GLU A 71 -11.47 14.25 0.43
N ILE A 72 -11.28 15.54 0.71
CA ILE A 72 -12.15 16.38 1.53
C ILE A 72 -12.54 17.56 0.64
N ASP A 73 -13.85 17.84 0.50
CA ASP A 73 -14.36 18.93 -0.34
C ASP A 73 -13.77 18.95 -1.76
N SER A 74 -13.59 17.77 -2.36
CA SER A 74 -12.97 17.55 -3.68
C SER A 74 -11.48 17.89 -3.78
N ILE A 75 -10.81 18.21 -2.66
CA ILE A 75 -9.36 18.41 -2.57
C ILE A 75 -8.72 17.10 -2.12
N LYS A 76 -7.74 16.62 -2.91
CA LYS A 76 -7.03 15.37 -2.65
C LYS A 76 -5.77 15.62 -1.82
N TYR A 77 -5.75 15.08 -0.61
CA TYR A 77 -4.63 15.09 0.33
C TYR A 77 -3.87 13.77 0.28
N ASN A 78 -2.61 13.83 -0.18
CA ASN A 78 -1.72 12.67 -0.13
C ASN A 78 -1.20 12.50 1.30
N ILE A 79 -1.51 11.35 1.90
CA ILE A 79 -1.10 11.02 3.27
C ILE A 79 0.39 10.67 3.36
N VAL A 80 0.94 10.17 2.26
CA VAL A 80 2.31 9.69 2.16
C VAL A 80 3.04 10.42 1.04
N GLU A 81 4.34 10.58 1.22
CA GLU A 81 5.22 11.00 0.15
C GLU A 81 5.21 9.95 -0.96
N LYS A 82 5.24 10.43 -2.21
CA LYS A 82 5.28 9.57 -3.38
C LYS A 82 6.59 8.81 -3.42
N LEU A 83 6.54 7.51 -3.71
CA LEU A 83 7.78 6.77 -3.91
C LEU A 83 8.53 7.31 -5.13
N PRO A 84 9.87 7.41 -5.05
CA PRO A 84 10.69 7.66 -6.22
C PRO A 84 10.41 6.64 -7.32
N TRP A 85 10.42 7.07 -8.57
CA TRP A 85 10.12 6.21 -9.72
C TRP A 85 11.00 4.94 -9.76
N HIS A 86 12.27 5.05 -9.34
CA HIS A 86 13.21 3.93 -9.35
C HIS A 86 12.86 2.89 -8.26
N HIS A 87 12.27 3.30 -7.14
CA HIS A 87 11.73 2.37 -6.14
C HIS A 87 10.50 1.64 -6.66
N ILE A 88 9.63 2.34 -7.38
CA ILE A 88 8.47 1.73 -8.04
C ILE A 88 8.95 0.69 -9.05
N ALA A 89 9.86 1.05 -9.96
CA ALA A 89 10.41 0.14 -10.96
C ALA A 89 11.06 -1.10 -10.33
N LEU A 90 11.89 -0.91 -9.30
CA LEU A 90 12.54 -2.02 -8.61
C LEU A 90 11.53 -2.92 -7.88
N SER A 91 10.50 -2.32 -7.28
CA SER A 91 9.46 -3.08 -6.58
C SER A 91 8.65 -3.96 -7.52
N LEU A 92 8.43 -3.53 -8.77
CA LEU A 92 7.66 -4.25 -9.77
C LEU A 92 8.47 -5.29 -10.53
N LEU A 93 9.77 -5.42 -10.28
CA LEU A 93 10.64 -6.37 -10.99
C LEU A 93 10.13 -7.82 -10.94
N PRO A 94 9.60 -8.34 -9.81
CA PRO A 94 9.00 -9.68 -9.77
C PRO A 94 7.78 -9.86 -10.69
N MET A 95 7.08 -8.78 -11.10
CA MET A 95 5.95 -8.89 -12.05
C MET A 95 6.37 -9.44 -13.41
N LEU A 96 7.65 -9.35 -13.78
CA LEU A 96 8.15 -9.93 -15.03
C LEU A 96 7.93 -11.44 -15.11
N LEU A 97 7.74 -12.13 -13.97
CA LEU A 97 7.38 -13.55 -13.92
C LEU A 97 6.04 -13.84 -14.61
N VAL A 98 5.16 -12.85 -14.82
CA VAL A 98 3.92 -13.05 -15.59
C VAL A 98 4.19 -13.46 -17.04
N PHE A 99 5.27 -12.95 -17.63
CA PHE A 99 5.61 -13.24 -19.03
C PHE A 99 6.15 -14.66 -19.22
N THR A 100 6.77 -15.24 -18.19
CA THR A 100 7.30 -16.60 -18.22
C THR A 100 6.30 -17.62 -17.67
N GLY A 101 5.54 -17.25 -16.64
CA GLY A 101 4.71 -18.15 -15.85
C GLY A 101 3.20 -17.95 -15.96
N GLY A 102 2.75 -17.05 -16.84
CA GLY A 102 1.33 -16.72 -16.99
C GLY A 102 0.70 -16.34 -15.66
N GLY A 103 -0.48 -16.91 -15.35
CA GLY A 103 -1.20 -16.61 -14.11
C GLY A 103 -0.44 -16.96 -12.83
N ILE A 104 0.29 -18.08 -12.80
CA ILE A 104 1.07 -18.49 -11.61
C ILE A 104 2.23 -17.53 -11.38
N GLY A 105 2.99 -17.25 -12.44
CA GLY A 105 4.08 -16.28 -12.39
C GLY A 105 3.60 -14.88 -12.03
N GLY A 106 2.45 -14.46 -12.58
CA GLY A 106 1.81 -13.19 -12.26
C GLY A 106 1.36 -13.09 -10.81
N GLY A 107 0.77 -14.15 -10.24
CA GLY A 107 0.35 -14.18 -8.84
C GLY A 107 1.54 -14.08 -7.87
N ILE A 108 2.59 -14.89 -8.09
CA ILE A 108 3.82 -14.85 -7.30
C ILE A 108 4.50 -13.48 -7.44
N GLY A 109 4.61 -12.98 -8.67
CA GLY A 109 5.18 -11.68 -8.99
C GLY A 109 4.43 -10.52 -8.32
N ALA A 110 3.10 -10.56 -8.29
CA ALA A 110 2.28 -9.54 -7.66
C ALA A 110 2.52 -9.49 -6.13
N VAL A 111 2.49 -10.64 -5.46
CA VAL A 111 2.72 -10.72 -4.00
C VAL A 111 4.13 -10.24 -3.65
N ALA A 112 5.14 -10.70 -4.39
CA ALA A 112 6.52 -10.27 -4.18
C ALA A 112 6.71 -8.77 -4.42
N SER A 113 6.02 -8.21 -5.43
CA SER A 113 6.08 -6.78 -5.72
C SER A 113 5.45 -5.93 -4.63
N LEU A 114 4.28 -6.33 -4.12
CA LEU A 114 3.63 -5.67 -2.98
C LEU A 114 4.52 -5.69 -1.73
N TYR A 115 5.22 -6.79 -1.48
CA TYR A 115 6.16 -6.90 -0.37
C TYR A 115 7.39 -6.00 -0.56
N ASN A 116 7.95 -5.94 -1.77
CA ASN A 116 9.05 -5.03 -2.10
C ASN A 116 8.67 -3.56 -1.91
N MET A 117 7.46 -3.15 -2.29
CA MET A 117 6.97 -1.79 -2.03
C MET A 117 6.93 -1.46 -0.54
N GLN A 118 6.58 -2.42 0.32
CA GLN A 118 6.61 -2.23 1.76
C GLN A 118 8.02 -2.05 2.30
N LEU A 119 8.97 -2.86 1.83
CA LEU A 119 10.37 -2.78 2.23
C LEU A 119 11.02 -1.45 1.83
N LEU A 120 10.66 -0.91 0.66
CA LEU A 120 11.18 0.36 0.17
C LEU A 120 10.58 1.57 0.88
N ARG A 121 9.35 1.44 1.41
CA ARG A 121 8.69 2.44 2.27
C ARG A 121 9.19 2.48 3.70
N ASP A 122 9.89 1.44 4.15
CA ASP A 122 10.42 1.43 5.51
C ASP A 122 11.46 2.57 5.66
N ASN A 123 11.25 3.45 6.64
CA ASN A 123 12.03 4.68 6.85
C ASN A 123 13.48 4.40 7.29
N ARG A 124 13.89 3.14 7.40
CA ARG A 124 15.25 2.75 7.76
C ARG A 124 16.22 3.12 6.62
N PRO A 125 17.18 4.03 6.85
CA PRO A 125 18.19 4.35 5.85
C PRO A 125 19.15 3.18 5.68
N GLY A 126 19.73 3.05 4.48
CA GLY A 126 20.85 2.14 4.22
C GLY A 126 20.62 1.12 3.10
N ILE A 127 21.70 0.42 2.73
CA ILE A 127 21.75 -0.56 1.65
C ILE A 127 20.89 -1.81 1.91
N GLY A 128 20.59 -2.08 3.20
CA GLY A 128 19.87 -3.28 3.63
C GLY A 128 18.46 -3.42 3.03
N LYS A 129 17.78 -2.32 2.70
CA LYS A 129 16.45 -2.39 2.05
C LYS A 129 16.55 -2.92 0.62
N TYR A 130 17.56 -2.50 -0.13
CA TYR A 130 17.77 -2.98 -1.50
C TYR A 130 18.16 -4.46 -1.51
N LEU A 131 18.99 -4.90 -0.55
CA LEU A 131 19.36 -6.31 -0.42
C LEU A 131 18.14 -7.18 -0.10
N LYS A 132 17.22 -6.73 0.75
CA LYS A 132 15.95 -7.43 1.02
C LYS A 132 15.08 -7.51 -0.23
N VAL A 133 14.96 -6.42 -0.98
CA VAL A 133 14.18 -6.39 -2.23
C VAL A 133 14.74 -7.35 -3.28
N ILE A 134 16.07 -7.38 -3.44
CA ILE A 134 16.74 -8.37 -4.30
C ILE A 134 16.46 -9.78 -3.78
N GLY A 135 16.63 -10.03 -2.49
CA GLY A 135 16.38 -11.33 -1.87
C GLY A 135 14.96 -11.85 -2.10
N VAL A 136 13.94 -10.99 -1.90
CA VAL A 136 12.53 -11.32 -2.16
C VAL A 136 12.30 -11.63 -3.64
N THR A 137 12.93 -10.89 -4.54
CA THR A 137 12.81 -11.10 -5.99
C THR A 137 13.43 -12.43 -6.42
N CYS A 138 14.62 -12.76 -5.90
CA CYS A 138 15.27 -14.05 -6.11
C CYS A 138 14.43 -15.19 -5.53
N ALA A 139 13.90 -15.05 -4.32
CA ALA A 139 13.05 -16.05 -3.68
C ALA A 139 11.75 -16.29 -4.46
N ALA A 140 11.10 -15.23 -4.95
CA ALA A 140 9.90 -15.33 -5.78
C ALA A 140 10.18 -16.07 -7.09
N SER A 141 11.32 -15.76 -7.73
CA SER A 141 11.75 -16.44 -8.95
C SER A 141 12.04 -17.92 -8.69
N ALA A 142 12.78 -18.24 -7.62
CA ALA A 142 13.08 -19.61 -7.22
C ALA A 142 11.81 -20.41 -6.91
N LEU A 143 10.86 -19.81 -6.18
CA LEU A 143 9.56 -20.42 -5.88
C LEU A 143 8.79 -20.73 -7.17
N TYR A 144 8.74 -19.78 -8.11
CA TYR A 144 8.11 -20.00 -9.40
C TYR A 144 8.75 -21.17 -10.17
N PHE A 145 10.09 -21.20 -10.29
CA PHE A 145 10.78 -22.28 -11.00
C PHE A 145 10.60 -23.64 -10.31
N ALA A 146 10.61 -23.69 -8.97
CA ALA A 146 10.33 -24.91 -8.22
C ALA A 146 8.93 -25.46 -8.54
N LEU A 147 7.91 -24.60 -8.50
CA LEU A 147 6.53 -24.99 -8.85
C LEU A 147 6.42 -25.43 -10.32
N ALA A 148 7.06 -24.71 -11.24
CA ALA A 148 7.07 -25.07 -12.65
C ALA A 148 7.71 -26.45 -12.89
N MET A 149 8.81 -26.76 -12.19
CA MET A 149 9.46 -28.08 -12.25
C MET A 149 8.57 -29.19 -11.69
N MET A 150 7.89 -28.95 -10.57
CA MET A 150 6.95 -29.94 -9.99
C MET A 150 5.77 -30.23 -10.92
N ILE A 151 5.20 -29.19 -11.53
CA ILE A 151 4.10 -29.34 -12.50
C ILE A 151 4.58 -30.13 -13.71
N LYS A 152 5.74 -29.78 -14.29
CA LYS A 152 6.29 -30.49 -15.45
C LYS A 152 6.63 -31.95 -15.12
N GLY A 153 7.23 -32.21 -13.95
CA GLY A 153 7.63 -33.55 -13.52
C GLY A 153 6.45 -34.45 -13.16
N GLY A 154 5.33 -33.89 -12.68
CA GLY A 154 4.11 -34.66 -12.39
C GLY A 154 3.19 -34.90 -13.60
N ILE A 155 3.48 -34.27 -14.75
CA ILE A 155 2.77 -34.47 -16.02
C ILE A 155 3.52 -35.47 -16.93
N SER A 156 4.72 -35.90 -16.53
CA SER A 156 5.50 -36.96 -17.21
C SER A 156 5.18 -38.34 -16.67
#